data_AF-A0A4Q2CZY0-F1
#
_entry.id   AF-A0A4Q2CZY0-F1
#
_cell.length_a   1.000
_cell.length_b   1.000
_cell.length_c   1.000
_cell.angle_alpha   90.00
_cell.angle_beta   90.00
_cell.angle_gamma   90.00
#
_symmetry.space_group_name_H-M   'P 1'
#
loop_
_entity.id
_entity.type
_entity.pdbx_description
1 polymer ?
#
loop_
_entity_poly.entity_id
_entity_poly.type
_entity_poly.pdbx_seq_one_letter_code
_entity_poly.pdbx_strand_id
1 'polypeptide(L)'
;MNRFAATLASQLVAAIPATTSLIQDAVSAEPGLVTGEAVIESGVLGETLSKGPFLIVVDGLDECEDKRGAEALIDHILAFFEGHPSIPLRIFIASRVEQHIRMRLKTNRVRLGNLDTQSPLKDIEKFLHASFQAVAKRDRLIQAYVETHGEWPAKSDTNKLIEHVGGSFALASTIFKFIIQPATKEDPLTPLERLPLVVNMNGLDDLYAQTLSRSQHFPHFRNIISTIALLHQPLPIVGIADLLGIQAFEVAGALLGLQAIIHVPGTDKVGKVTPYHSSLCDFLKTESRSGSFFVPPSFHLRLSYYSFASVFERSNGQPNQHGVPSVTGHLVSMAFSGACNFIDEIKRFEARRSLNMSRGRLPSHAFLCSTFFHSIVWDVLPIWDYYPYILTHCTEQLALAVECPDSRILLWLEKELFYGFGFNPMRTLQFTEEICETVQQHLQRVSTALQAKFPELLMHHYRPTGTNQKHRIRMIRFSGIDIFKALQWMVARSHFKWEEAKITTHHPLELSIFRDWTRHEIIFSFDGALDRDDSDSAPTSSDSD
;
A
#
# COMPACT_ATOMS: atom_id res chain seq x y z
N MET A 1 19.89 15.16 1.64
CA MET A 1 19.79 16.46 0.93
C MET A 1 20.74 16.65 -0.25
N ASN A 2 21.77 15.83 -0.42
CA ASN A 2 23.05 16.21 -1.04
C ASN A 2 22.95 16.65 -2.51
N ARG A 3 22.09 16.00 -3.31
CA ARG A 3 21.84 16.38 -4.72
C ARG A 3 21.26 17.79 -4.86
N PHE A 4 20.40 18.21 -3.94
CA PHE A 4 19.84 19.56 -3.92
C PHE A 4 20.94 20.59 -3.63
N ALA A 5 21.73 20.39 -2.58
CA ALA A 5 22.82 21.30 -2.20
C ALA A 5 23.84 21.48 -3.34
N ALA A 6 24.28 20.38 -3.95
CA ALA A 6 25.20 20.42 -5.10
C ALA A 6 24.59 21.11 -6.35
N THR A 7 23.30 20.91 -6.61
CA THR A 7 22.60 21.57 -7.72
C THR A 7 22.46 23.07 -7.46
N LEU A 8 22.07 23.47 -6.26
CA LEU A 8 21.93 24.87 -5.85
C LEU A 8 23.29 25.58 -5.91
N ALA A 9 24.35 24.97 -5.37
CA ALA A 9 25.71 25.53 -5.44
C ALA A 9 26.18 25.71 -6.90
N SER A 10 25.97 24.72 -7.76
CA SER A 10 26.30 24.80 -9.19
C SER A 10 25.54 25.92 -9.91
N GLN A 11 24.23 26.06 -9.63
CA GLN A 11 23.41 27.13 -10.19
C GLN A 11 23.77 28.52 -9.65
N LEU A 12 24.13 28.63 -8.37
CA LEU A 12 24.62 29.88 -7.77
C LEU A 12 25.96 30.31 -8.36
N VAL A 13 26.90 29.40 -8.60
CA VAL A 13 28.15 29.69 -9.32
C VAL A 13 27.86 30.14 -10.76
N ALA A 14 26.96 29.47 -11.47
CA ALA A 14 26.61 29.84 -12.84
C ALA A 14 25.92 31.21 -12.95
N ALA A 15 25.08 31.58 -11.97
CA ALA A 15 24.35 32.85 -11.94
C ALA A 15 25.16 34.01 -11.31
N ILE A 16 26.01 33.72 -10.33
CA ILE A 16 26.85 34.67 -9.59
C ILE A 16 28.27 34.07 -9.45
N PRO A 17 29.14 34.17 -10.47
CA PRO A 17 30.46 33.54 -10.47
C PRO A 17 31.37 33.95 -9.30
N ALA A 18 31.13 35.11 -8.68
CA ALA A 18 31.82 35.55 -7.47
C ALA A 18 31.51 34.69 -6.21
N THR A 19 30.52 33.81 -6.26
CA THR A 19 30.27 32.80 -5.21
C THR A 19 31.23 31.60 -5.29
N THR A 20 32.01 31.46 -6.37
CA THR A 20 32.89 30.29 -6.59
C THR A 20 33.89 30.10 -5.45
N SER A 21 34.59 31.17 -5.04
CA SER A 21 35.56 31.09 -3.94
C SER A 21 34.85 30.75 -2.63
N LEU A 22 33.75 31.44 -2.29
CA LEU A 22 32.97 31.17 -1.06
C LEU A 22 32.54 29.71 -0.95
N ILE A 23 32.07 29.11 -2.05
CA ILE A 23 31.63 27.72 -2.10
C ILE A 23 32.83 26.75 -2.01
N GLN A 24 33.98 27.11 -2.58
CA GLN A 24 35.23 26.36 -2.43
C GLN A 24 35.80 26.45 -1.01
N ASP A 25 35.79 27.64 -0.41
CA ASP A 25 36.30 27.94 0.93
C ASP A 25 35.43 27.24 1.98
N ALA A 26 34.10 27.33 1.88
CA ALA A 26 33.16 26.62 2.77
C ALA A 26 33.33 25.10 2.67
N VAL A 27 33.39 24.53 1.45
CA VAL A 27 33.63 23.08 1.25
C VAL A 27 35.02 22.64 1.72
N SER A 28 36.00 23.54 1.76
CA SER A 28 37.35 23.27 2.28
C SER A 28 37.42 23.35 3.80
N ALA A 29 36.67 24.28 4.41
CA ALA A 29 36.54 24.42 5.87
C ALA A 29 35.72 23.27 6.47
N GLU A 30 34.60 22.90 5.83
CA GLU A 30 33.73 21.81 6.23
C GLU A 30 33.50 20.82 5.05
N PRO A 31 34.40 19.82 4.88
CA PRO A 31 34.22 18.76 3.89
C PRO A 31 32.90 17.97 4.04
N GLY A 32 32.26 18.06 5.21
CA GLY A 32 30.93 17.51 5.50
C GLY A 32 29.78 18.15 4.71
N LEU A 33 29.93 19.36 4.19
CA LEU A 33 28.91 20.04 3.37
C LEU A 33 28.63 19.27 2.06
N VAL A 34 29.64 18.59 1.51
CA VAL A 34 29.49 17.66 0.37
C VAL A 34 28.54 16.50 0.72
N THR A 35 28.40 16.18 2.01
CA THR A 35 27.65 15.02 2.52
C THR A 35 26.31 15.31 3.18
N GLY A 36 25.85 16.56 3.34
CA GLY A 36 24.47 16.79 3.78
C GLY A 36 23.99 18.22 4.01
N GLU A 37 24.83 19.11 4.53
CA GLU A 37 24.40 20.39 5.09
C GLU A 37 24.69 21.58 4.16
N ALA A 38 23.86 22.63 4.24
CA ALA A 38 23.83 23.73 3.28
C ALA A 38 23.93 25.08 3.99
N VAL A 39 25.16 25.47 4.35
CA VAL A 39 25.47 26.77 4.95
C VAL A 39 25.50 27.85 3.87
N ILE A 40 24.84 28.98 4.12
CA ILE A 40 24.87 30.17 3.27
C ILE A 40 25.60 31.28 4.04
N GLU A 41 26.85 31.56 3.67
CA GLU A 41 27.59 32.67 4.29
C GLU A 41 27.27 34.02 3.63
N SER A 42 27.07 35.06 4.45
CA SER A 42 26.56 36.35 3.95
C SER A 42 27.63 37.30 3.41
N GLY A 43 28.92 37.08 3.68
CA GLY A 43 29.97 38.10 3.57
C GLY A 43 30.05 38.81 2.22
N VAL A 44 30.07 38.04 1.12
CA VAL A 44 30.28 38.56 -0.25
C VAL A 44 29.00 38.55 -1.11
N LEU A 45 27.92 37.92 -0.62
CA LEU A 45 26.58 38.13 -1.22
C LEU A 45 26.16 39.60 -1.14
N GLY A 46 26.53 40.33 -0.07
CA GLY A 46 26.22 41.76 0.07
C GLY A 46 26.78 42.63 -1.06
N GLU A 47 28.03 42.42 -1.46
CA GLU A 47 28.69 43.21 -2.52
C GLU A 47 28.22 42.82 -3.93
N THR A 48 27.96 41.52 -4.14
CA THR A 48 27.64 40.97 -5.47
C THR A 48 26.17 41.14 -5.87
N LEU A 49 25.26 41.16 -4.87
CA LEU A 49 23.84 41.48 -5.07
C LEU A 49 23.55 42.99 -5.19
N SER A 50 24.58 43.84 -5.24
CA SER A 50 24.48 45.29 -5.48
C SER A 50 23.74 45.69 -6.77
N LYS A 51 23.51 44.73 -7.69
CA LYS A 51 22.75 44.91 -8.94
C LYS A 51 21.23 44.74 -8.80
N GLY A 52 20.73 44.32 -7.63
CA GLY A 52 19.29 44.20 -7.36
C GLY A 52 18.89 42.88 -6.69
N PRO A 53 17.58 42.69 -6.40
CA PRO A 53 17.09 41.53 -5.66
C PRO A 53 17.22 40.23 -6.45
N PHE A 54 17.99 39.27 -5.93
CA PHE A 54 18.10 37.92 -6.49
C PHE A 54 17.00 37.00 -5.95
N LEU A 55 16.57 36.04 -6.76
CA LEU A 55 15.50 35.08 -6.41
C LEU A 55 15.99 33.65 -6.61
N ILE A 56 16.05 32.88 -5.52
CA ILE A 56 16.15 31.42 -5.58
C ILE A 56 14.72 30.86 -5.68
N VAL A 57 14.51 29.96 -6.64
CA VAL A 57 13.27 29.19 -6.79
C VAL A 57 13.56 27.75 -6.41
N VAL A 58 12.87 27.26 -5.38
CA VAL A 58 12.83 25.84 -5.01
C VAL A 58 11.47 25.31 -5.43
N ASP A 59 11.44 24.32 -6.32
CA ASP A 59 10.23 23.64 -6.74
C ASP A 59 10.22 22.20 -6.23
N GLY A 60 9.04 21.68 -5.89
CA GLY A 60 8.87 20.32 -5.36
C GLY A 60 9.62 20.00 -4.07
N LEU A 61 9.69 20.90 -3.07
CA LEU A 61 10.43 20.61 -1.82
C LEU A 61 9.91 19.36 -1.07
N ASP A 62 8.63 19.04 -1.18
CA ASP A 62 8.01 17.83 -0.63
C ASP A 62 8.43 16.53 -1.34
N GLU A 63 9.02 16.61 -2.54
CA GLU A 63 9.56 15.45 -3.26
C GLU A 63 10.94 15.03 -2.74
N CYS A 64 11.48 15.74 -1.73
CA CYS A 64 12.70 15.34 -1.04
C CYS A 64 12.48 14.10 -0.14
N GLU A 65 13.20 13.02 -0.43
CA GLU A 65 13.27 11.81 0.40
C GLU A 65 13.68 12.11 1.86
N ASP A 66 14.56 13.09 2.03
CA ASP A 66 15.18 13.48 3.29
C ASP A 66 14.40 14.60 3.98
N LYS A 67 13.29 14.22 4.60
CA LYS A 67 12.37 15.15 5.30
C LYS A 67 13.04 15.91 6.44
N ARG A 68 14.04 15.33 7.10
CA ARG A 68 14.83 16.01 8.15
C ARG A 68 15.75 17.06 7.56
N GLY A 69 16.44 16.75 6.47
CA GLY A 69 17.24 17.72 5.73
C GLY A 69 16.39 18.83 5.08
N ALA A 70 15.14 18.54 4.69
CA ALA A 70 14.20 19.55 4.22
C ALA A 70 13.73 20.49 5.36
N GLU A 71 13.44 19.97 6.56
CA GLU A 71 13.21 20.81 7.76
C GLU A 71 14.45 21.66 8.09
N ALA A 72 15.64 21.03 8.11
CA ALA A 72 16.89 21.71 8.40
C ALA A 72 17.19 22.82 7.38
N LEU A 73 16.91 22.61 6.08
CA LEU A 73 17.03 23.67 5.07
C LEU A 73 16.13 24.87 5.39
N ILE A 74 14.88 24.63 5.79
CA ILE A 74 13.95 25.70 6.15
C ILE A 74 14.47 26.44 7.40
N ASP A 75 14.90 25.72 8.44
CA ASP A 75 15.44 26.32 9.66
C ASP A 75 16.69 27.18 9.36
N HIS A 76 17.63 26.69 8.54
CA HIS A 76 18.83 27.44 8.10
C HIS A 76 18.47 28.68 7.27
N ILE A 77 17.51 28.59 6.36
CA ILE A 77 17.01 29.74 5.58
C ILE A 77 16.42 30.81 6.52
N LEU A 78 15.64 30.38 7.53
CA LEU A 78 15.06 31.30 8.51
C LEU A 78 16.11 31.97 9.37
N ALA A 79 17.10 31.23 9.87
CA ALA A 79 18.24 31.76 10.63
C ALA A 79 19.09 32.72 9.78
N PHE A 80 19.31 32.42 8.49
CA PHE A 80 20.04 33.30 7.58
C PHE A 80 19.35 34.65 7.40
N PHE A 81 18.03 34.66 7.19
CA PHE A 81 17.23 35.90 7.11
C PHE A 81 16.99 36.57 8.49
N GLU A 82 17.32 35.90 9.60
CA GLU A 82 17.34 36.49 10.93
C GLU A 82 18.64 37.28 11.18
N GLY A 83 19.80 36.73 10.81
CA GLY A 83 21.07 37.44 10.85
C GLY A 83 21.20 38.56 9.80
N HIS A 84 20.58 38.39 8.63
CA HIS A 84 20.79 39.28 7.48
C HIS A 84 19.47 39.89 6.93
N PRO A 85 18.68 40.60 7.75
CA PRO A 85 17.31 41.03 7.38
C PRO A 85 17.25 42.05 6.23
N SER A 86 18.36 42.72 5.92
CA SER A 86 18.47 43.71 4.84
C SER A 86 19.05 43.14 3.53
N ILE A 87 19.34 41.84 3.45
CA ILE A 87 19.96 41.26 2.27
C ILE A 87 18.99 41.28 1.07
N PRO A 88 19.43 41.72 -0.13
CA PRO A 88 18.62 41.68 -1.36
C PRO A 88 18.50 40.26 -1.95
N LEU A 89 18.19 39.26 -1.11
CA LEU A 89 17.88 37.89 -1.51
C LEU A 89 16.40 37.59 -1.25
N ARG A 90 15.79 36.80 -2.13
CA ARG A 90 14.46 36.21 -1.94
C ARG A 90 14.54 34.71 -2.22
N ILE A 91 13.75 33.94 -1.49
CA ILE A 91 13.54 32.51 -1.76
C ILE A 91 12.05 32.29 -1.93
N PHE A 92 11.67 31.69 -3.06
CA PHE A 92 10.32 31.18 -3.32
C PHE A 92 10.36 29.66 -3.26
N ILE A 93 9.44 29.06 -2.51
CA ILE A 93 9.34 27.61 -2.34
C ILE A 93 7.95 27.18 -2.81
N ALA A 94 7.89 26.38 -3.88
CA ALA A 94 6.73 25.58 -4.23
C ALA A 94 6.88 24.19 -3.60
N SER A 95 5.80 23.74 -2.95
CA SER A 95 5.76 22.49 -2.18
C SER A 95 4.29 22.13 -1.92
N ARG A 96 3.97 20.84 -1.92
CA ARG A 96 2.72 20.34 -1.31
C ARG A 96 2.79 20.59 0.20
N VAL A 97 1.63 20.77 0.82
CA VAL A 97 1.50 21.21 2.22
C VAL A 97 1.64 20.04 3.20
N GLU A 98 2.78 19.33 3.14
CA GLU A 98 3.10 18.31 4.14
C GLU A 98 3.24 18.93 5.54
N GLN A 99 2.80 18.21 6.57
CA GLN A 99 2.72 18.71 7.94
C GLN A 99 4.10 19.15 8.50
N HIS A 100 5.17 18.44 8.14
CA HIS A 100 6.53 18.74 8.60
C HIS A 100 7.02 20.12 8.09
N ILE A 101 6.95 20.34 6.77
CA ILE A 101 7.22 21.64 6.13
C ILE A 101 6.29 22.74 6.68
N ARG A 102 4.98 22.46 6.78
CA ARG A 102 3.99 23.44 7.27
C ARG A 102 4.27 23.91 8.71
N MET A 103 4.83 23.06 9.58
CA MET A 103 5.14 23.45 10.95
C MET A 103 6.30 24.45 11.02
N ARG A 104 7.35 24.28 10.21
CA ARG A 104 8.50 25.20 10.17
C ARG A 104 8.16 26.57 9.59
N LEU A 105 7.26 26.61 8.60
CA LEU A 105 6.85 27.85 7.94
C LEU A 105 5.84 28.72 8.72
N LYS A 106 5.49 28.36 9.97
CA LYS A 106 4.62 29.16 10.86
C LYS A 106 5.37 30.32 11.53
N THR A 107 5.92 31.23 10.75
CA THR A 107 6.66 32.41 11.24
C THR A 107 6.24 33.69 10.52
N ASN A 108 6.31 34.83 11.21
CA ASN A 108 5.99 36.15 10.66
C ASN A 108 6.94 36.58 9.50
N ARG A 109 8.11 35.93 9.37
CA ARG A 109 9.06 36.14 8.27
C ARG A 109 8.60 35.50 6.95
N VAL A 110 7.69 34.52 6.95
CA VAL A 110 7.27 33.76 5.77
C VAL A 110 5.91 34.23 5.23
N ARG A 111 5.85 34.51 3.92
CA ARG A 111 4.60 34.78 3.21
C ARG A 111 4.05 33.49 2.58
N LEU A 112 3.28 32.73 3.36
CA LEU A 112 2.65 31.49 2.89
C LEU A 112 1.48 31.79 1.93
N GLY A 113 1.66 31.51 0.64
CA GLY A 113 0.56 31.43 -0.32
C GLY A 113 -0.04 30.03 -0.32
N ASN A 114 -1.25 29.86 0.22
CA ASN A 114 -1.96 28.59 0.10
C ASN A 114 -2.76 28.54 -1.22
N LEU A 115 -2.40 27.63 -2.12
CA LEU A 115 -3.13 27.45 -3.39
C LEU A 115 -4.42 26.65 -3.21
N ASP A 116 -4.54 25.82 -2.16
CA ASP A 116 -5.74 25.01 -1.87
C ASP A 116 -6.99 25.88 -1.58
N THR A 117 -6.81 27.17 -1.25
CA THR A 117 -7.93 28.11 -1.06
C THR A 117 -8.39 28.77 -2.36
N GLN A 118 -7.71 28.53 -3.48
CA GLN A 118 -8.09 29.01 -4.80
C GLN A 118 -8.77 27.88 -5.58
N SER A 119 -9.90 28.16 -6.23
CA SER A 119 -10.56 27.17 -7.07
C SER A 119 -9.81 27.01 -8.40
N PRO A 120 -9.29 25.82 -8.74
CA PRO A 120 -8.54 25.61 -9.99
C PRO A 120 -9.44 25.71 -11.24
N LEU A 121 -10.77 25.69 -11.07
CA LEU A 121 -11.75 25.69 -12.16
C LEU A 121 -11.55 26.86 -13.14
N LYS A 122 -11.25 28.07 -12.65
CA LYS A 122 -11.03 29.26 -13.50
C LYS A 122 -9.76 29.19 -14.32
N ASP A 123 -8.73 28.49 -13.84
CA ASP A 123 -7.46 28.36 -14.56
C ASP A 123 -7.48 27.14 -15.49
N ILE A 124 -8.27 26.12 -15.17
CA ILE A 124 -8.66 25.03 -16.09
C ILE A 124 -9.52 25.57 -17.24
N GLU A 125 -10.52 26.41 -16.96
CA GLU A 125 -11.34 27.09 -17.98
C GLU A 125 -10.47 27.89 -18.96
N LYS A 126 -9.59 28.76 -18.44
CA LYS A 126 -8.61 29.51 -19.26
C LYS A 126 -7.69 28.57 -20.05
N PHE A 127 -7.16 27.52 -19.41
CA PHE A 127 -6.24 26.58 -20.05
C PHE A 127 -6.91 25.86 -21.22
N LEU A 128 -8.10 25.29 -21.03
CA LEU A 128 -8.84 24.60 -22.08
C LEU A 128 -9.18 25.58 -23.21
N HIS A 129 -9.76 26.73 -22.89
CA HIS A 129 -10.16 27.74 -23.87
C HIS A 129 -8.97 28.24 -24.71
N ALA A 130 -7.86 28.63 -24.07
CA ALA A 130 -6.67 29.11 -24.77
C ALA A 130 -5.97 28.01 -25.59
N SER A 131 -5.91 26.78 -25.06
CA SER A 131 -5.24 25.66 -25.75
C SER A 131 -6.04 25.18 -26.96
N PHE A 132 -7.37 25.07 -26.85
CA PHE A 132 -8.22 24.76 -27.99
C PHE A 132 -8.21 25.87 -29.05
N GLN A 133 -8.26 27.16 -28.65
CA GLN A 133 -8.08 28.26 -29.61
C GLN A 133 -6.72 28.22 -30.32
N ALA A 134 -5.65 27.81 -29.63
CA ALA A 134 -4.32 27.69 -30.24
C ALA A 134 -4.26 26.57 -31.29
N VAL A 135 -5.05 25.50 -31.12
CA VAL A 135 -5.19 24.40 -32.09
C VAL A 135 -6.12 24.79 -33.24
N ALA A 136 -7.27 25.41 -32.96
CA ALA A 136 -8.20 25.90 -33.98
C ALA A 136 -7.58 26.98 -34.91
N LYS A 137 -6.51 27.65 -34.48
CA LYS A 137 -5.72 28.59 -35.30
C LYS A 137 -4.65 27.90 -36.19
N ARG A 138 -4.49 26.58 -36.12
CA ARG A 138 -3.40 25.82 -36.77
C ARG A 138 -3.86 24.58 -37.54
N ASP A 139 -4.91 23.92 -37.06
CA ASP A 139 -5.46 22.71 -37.68
C ASP A 139 -6.51 23.07 -38.75
N ARG A 140 -6.29 22.62 -39.99
CA ARG A 140 -7.16 22.95 -41.13
C ARG A 140 -8.56 22.31 -41.07
N LEU A 141 -8.68 21.14 -40.45
CA LEU A 141 -9.97 20.45 -40.30
C LEU A 141 -10.85 21.20 -39.29
N ILE A 142 -10.24 21.64 -38.18
CA ILE A 142 -10.92 22.46 -37.17
C ILE A 142 -11.23 23.85 -37.74
N GLN A 143 -10.34 24.47 -38.54
CA GLN A 143 -10.63 25.74 -39.23
C GLN A 143 -11.89 25.66 -40.09
N ALA A 144 -11.98 24.69 -41.01
CA ALA A 144 -13.16 24.52 -41.87
C ALA A 144 -14.44 24.21 -41.08
N TYR A 145 -14.32 23.48 -39.95
CA TYR A 145 -15.43 23.27 -39.03
C TYR A 145 -15.89 24.58 -38.37
N VAL A 146 -14.97 25.39 -37.86
CA VAL A 146 -15.24 26.68 -37.21
C VAL A 146 -15.82 27.71 -38.18
N GLU A 147 -15.34 27.75 -39.44
CA GLU A 147 -15.92 28.58 -40.50
C GLU A 147 -17.41 28.26 -40.78
N THR A 148 -17.82 27.01 -40.53
CA THR A 148 -19.20 26.53 -40.76
C THR A 148 -20.08 26.58 -39.51
N HIS A 149 -19.51 26.39 -38.31
CA HIS A 149 -20.25 26.21 -37.04
C HIS A 149 -19.98 27.27 -35.97
N GLY A 150 -19.10 28.24 -36.22
CA GLY A 150 -18.85 29.41 -35.37
C GLY A 150 -17.76 29.25 -34.30
N GLU A 151 -17.79 28.19 -33.48
CA GLU A 151 -16.77 27.92 -32.46
C GLU A 151 -16.45 26.42 -32.29
N TRP A 152 -15.23 26.11 -31.82
CA TRP A 152 -14.83 24.75 -31.47
C TRP A 152 -13.75 24.72 -30.36
N PRO A 153 -13.92 23.91 -29.30
CA PRO A 153 -15.16 23.30 -28.85
C PRO A 153 -16.27 24.32 -28.62
N ALA A 154 -17.53 23.88 -28.62
CA ALA A 154 -18.62 24.73 -28.18
C ALA A 154 -18.49 25.06 -26.67
N LYS A 155 -19.09 26.16 -26.23
CA LYS A 155 -19.09 26.55 -24.81
C LYS A 155 -19.78 25.51 -23.92
N SER A 156 -20.84 24.86 -24.41
CA SER A 156 -21.49 23.71 -23.75
C SER A 156 -20.50 22.58 -23.45
N ASP A 157 -19.64 22.31 -24.42
CA ASP A 157 -18.73 21.18 -24.42
C ASP A 157 -17.55 21.48 -23.51
N THR A 158 -17.03 22.70 -23.59
CA THR A 158 -16.01 23.23 -22.69
C THR A 158 -16.46 23.16 -21.22
N ASN A 159 -17.72 23.52 -20.92
CA ASN A 159 -18.28 23.42 -19.57
C ASN A 159 -18.32 21.95 -19.08
N LYS A 160 -18.79 21.02 -19.91
CA LYS A 160 -18.79 19.57 -19.59
C LYS A 160 -17.38 19.03 -19.38
N LEU A 161 -16.39 19.48 -20.16
CA LEU A 161 -14.99 19.09 -19.94
C LEU A 161 -14.47 19.61 -18.59
N ILE A 162 -14.83 20.83 -18.17
CA ILE A 162 -14.46 21.36 -16.84
C ILE A 162 -15.10 20.54 -15.71
N GLU A 163 -16.36 20.12 -15.88
CA GLU A 163 -17.08 19.25 -14.95
C GLU A 163 -16.42 17.86 -14.85
N HIS A 164 -16.20 17.17 -15.97
CA HIS A 164 -15.51 15.87 -16.03
C HIS A 164 -14.08 15.89 -15.48
N VAL A 165 -13.41 17.04 -15.50
CA VAL A 165 -12.06 17.23 -14.95
C VAL A 165 -12.03 17.29 -13.42
N GLY A 166 -13.13 17.62 -12.74
CA GLY A 166 -13.22 17.63 -11.28
C GLY A 166 -12.20 18.55 -10.57
N GLY A 167 -11.70 19.57 -11.25
CA GLY A 167 -10.63 20.46 -10.74
C GLY A 167 -9.20 19.94 -10.90
N SER A 168 -8.96 18.78 -11.52
CA SER A 168 -7.62 18.22 -11.72
C SER A 168 -6.95 18.77 -12.99
N PHE A 169 -6.05 19.76 -12.85
CA PHE A 169 -5.34 20.35 -14.01
C PHE A 169 -4.56 19.32 -14.84
N ALA A 170 -4.03 18.27 -14.19
CA ALA A 170 -3.39 17.15 -14.88
C ALA A 170 -4.38 16.40 -15.79
N LEU A 171 -5.58 16.10 -15.30
CA LEU A 171 -6.64 15.47 -16.09
C LEU A 171 -7.14 16.37 -17.22
N ALA A 172 -7.22 17.70 -17.01
CA ALA A 172 -7.50 18.65 -18.08
C ALA A 172 -6.43 18.61 -19.18
N SER A 173 -5.15 18.58 -18.80
CA SER A 173 -4.02 18.46 -19.74
C SER A 173 -4.08 17.15 -20.53
N THR A 174 -4.42 16.04 -19.87
CA THR A 174 -4.65 14.74 -20.51
C THR A 174 -5.80 14.80 -21.51
N ILE A 175 -6.99 15.25 -21.08
CA ILE A 175 -8.20 15.28 -21.91
C ILE A 175 -7.97 16.14 -23.15
N PHE A 176 -7.35 17.32 -22.98
CA PHE A 176 -6.92 18.16 -24.10
C PHE A 176 -5.98 17.40 -25.06
N LYS A 177 -4.88 16.83 -24.55
CA LYS A 177 -3.89 16.08 -25.37
C LYS A 177 -4.50 14.88 -26.10
N PHE A 178 -5.45 14.18 -25.48
CA PHE A 178 -6.16 13.05 -26.07
C PHE A 178 -7.09 13.49 -27.19
N ILE A 179 -7.89 14.55 -26.98
CA ILE A 179 -8.77 15.10 -28.03
C ILE A 179 -7.94 15.56 -29.22
N ILE A 180 -6.88 16.35 -28.98
CA ILE A 180 -6.03 16.92 -30.05
C ILE A 180 -4.95 15.96 -30.59
N GLN A 181 -5.04 14.66 -30.28
CA GLN A 181 -4.10 13.66 -30.79
C GLN A 181 -4.25 13.49 -32.31
N PRO A 182 -3.15 13.48 -33.10
CA PRO A 182 -3.20 13.14 -34.52
C PRO A 182 -3.75 11.73 -34.75
N ALA A 183 -4.54 11.55 -35.82
CA ALA A 183 -4.98 10.24 -36.26
C ALA A 183 -3.79 9.35 -36.67
N THR A 184 -3.85 8.06 -36.31
CA THR A 184 -2.87 7.04 -36.70
C THR A 184 -3.58 5.84 -37.36
N LYS A 185 -2.86 4.75 -37.66
CA LYS A 185 -3.51 3.51 -38.16
C LYS A 185 -4.23 2.75 -37.05
N GLU A 186 -3.80 2.95 -35.81
CA GLU A 186 -4.24 2.28 -34.59
C GLU A 186 -5.38 3.04 -33.90
N ASP A 187 -5.44 4.38 -34.08
CA ASP A 187 -6.56 5.24 -33.69
C ASP A 187 -6.82 6.25 -34.82
N PRO A 188 -7.78 5.96 -35.73
CA PRO A 188 -8.02 6.78 -36.92
C PRO A 188 -8.84 8.05 -36.65
N LEU A 189 -9.30 8.29 -35.41
CA LEU A 189 -10.22 9.38 -35.11
C LEU A 189 -9.55 10.75 -35.24
N THR A 190 -10.33 11.74 -35.63
CA THR A 190 -9.94 13.16 -35.64
C THR A 190 -10.32 13.85 -34.30
N PRO A 191 -9.77 15.04 -34.01
CA PRO A 191 -10.19 15.82 -32.83
C PRO A 191 -11.68 16.18 -32.83
N LEU A 192 -12.28 16.38 -34.02
CA LEU A 192 -13.72 16.63 -34.18
C LEU A 192 -14.58 15.43 -33.75
N GLU A 193 -14.06 14.20 -33.88
CA GLU A 193 -14.76 12.97 -33.46
C GLU A 193 -14.45 12.62 -32.00
N ARG A 194 -13.22 12.85 -31.51
CA ARG A 194 -12.87 12.58 -30.11
C ARG A 194 -13.52 13.56 -29.11
N LEU A 195 -13.75 14.82 -29.48
CA LEU A 195 -14.40 15.78 -28.59
C LEU A 195 -15.82 15.31 -28.19
N PRO A 196 -16.76 15.00 -29.10
CA PRO A 196 -18.09 14.47 -28.75
C PRO A 196 -18.06 13.19 -27.90
N LEU A 197 -17.05 12.33 -28.06
CA LEU A 197 -16.89 11.15 -27.21
C LEU A 197 -16.59 11.56 -25.76
N VAL A 198 -15.60 12.44 -25.52
CA VAL A 198 -15.25 12.87 -24.15
C VAL A 198 -16.32 13.79 -23.52
N VAL A 199 -17.11 14.48 -24.35
CA VAL A 199 -18.16 15.42 -23.92
C VAL A 199 -19.51 14.74 -23.63
N ASN A 200 -19.78 13.59 -24.27
CA ASN A 200 -21.02 12.83 -24.05
C ASN A 200 -20.78 11.50 -23.32
N MET A 201 -19.53 11.24 -22.91
CA MET A 201 -19.13 10.23 -21.94
C MET A 201 -19.94 10.40 -20.64
N ASN A 202 -20.70 9.38 -20.25
CA ASN A 202 -21.43 9.34 -18.97
C ASN A 202 -20.47 9.04 -17.81
N GLY A 203 -19.48 9.92 -17.61
CA GLY A 203 -18.28 9.64 -16.84
C GLY A 203 -17.12 9.16 -17.72
N LEU A 204 -15.90 9.20 -17.19
CA LEU A 204 -14.62 9.03 -17.91
C LEU A 204 -14.34 7.60 -18.42
N ASP A 205 -15.36 6.74 -18.50
CA ASP A 205 -15.24 5.30 -18.65
C ASP A 205 -14.69 4.88 -20.01
N ASP A 206 -15.17 5.48 -21.11
CA ASP A 206 -14.64 5.21 -22.46
C ASP A 206 -13.19 5.72 -22.62
N LEU A 207 -12.83 6.84 -21.96
CA LEU A 207 -11.45 7.35 -21.93
C LEU A 207 -10.54 6.39 -21.17
N TYR A 208 -10.99 5.84 -20.04
CA TYR A 208 -10.27 4.80 -19.31
C TYR A 208 -10.14 3.53 -20.16
N ALA A 209 -11.22 3.02 -20.74
CA ALA A 209 -11.23 1.83 -21.58
C ALA A 209 -10.26 1.96 -22.77
N GLN A 210 -10.26 3.09 -23.48
CA GLN A 210 -9.33 3.34 -24.60
C GLN A 210 -7.88 3.44 -24.14
N THR A 211 -7.61 4.18 -23.06
CA THR A 211 -6.24 4.35 -22.52
C THR A 211 -5.66 3.01 -22.03
N LEU A 212 -6.46 2.21 -21.33
CA LEU A 212 -6.09 0.86 -20.88
C LEU A 212 -5.90 -0.09 -22.08
N SER A 213 -6.76 0.00 -23.10
CA SER A 213 -6.67 -0.83 -24.32
C SER A 213 -5.38 -0.62 -25.10
N ARG A 214 -4.87 0.62 -25.16
CA ARG A 214 -3.56 0.94 -25.78
C ARG A 214 -2.40 0.26 -25.05
N SER A 215 -2.50 0.11 -23.73
CA SER A 215 -1.43 -0.42 -22.85
C SER A 215 -1.56 -1.92 -22.53
N GLN A 216 -2.67 -2.57 -22.91
CA GLN A 216 -2.97 -3.95 -22.49
C GLN A 216 -2.00 -5.04 -23.00
N HIS A 217 -1.14 -4.68 -23.95
CA HIS A 217 -0.18 -5.58 -24.58
C HIS A 217 1.11 -5.81 -23.74
N PHE A 218 1.34 -4.99 -22.70
CA PHE A 218 2.52 -5.15 -21.84
C PHE A 218 2.44 -6.40 -20.95
N PRO A 219 3.57 -7.09 -20.69
CA PRO A 219 3.65 -8.17 -19.70
C PRO A 219 3.05 -7.75 -18.35
N HIS A 220 2.36 -8.68 -17.71
CA HIS A 220 1.74 -8.50 -16.39
C HIS A 220 0.72 -7.34 -16.25
N PHE A 221 0.35 -6.64 -17.34
CA PHE A 221 -0.53 -5.45 -17.32
C PHE A 221 -1.76 -5.59 -16.42
N ARG A 222 -2.55 -6.68 -16.56
CA ARG A 222 -3.74 -6.91 -15.73
C ARG A 222 -3.42 -7.03 -14.24
N ASN A 223 -2.31 -7.66 -13.86
CA ASN A 223 -1.90 -7.73 -12.46
C ASN A 223 -1.50 -6.33 -11.93
N ILE A 224 -0.84 -5.51 -12.76
CA ILE A 224 -0.40 -4.16 -12.41
C ILE A 224 -1.61 -3.23 -12.18
N ILE A 225 -2.55 -3.14 -13.13
CA ILE A 225 -3.74 -2.29 -12.96
C ILE A 225 -4.66 -2.79 -11.84
N SER A 226 -4.78 -4.11 -11.64
CA SER A 226 -5.54 -4.70 -10.53
C SER A 226 -4.92 -4.37 -9.17
N THR A 227 -3.60 -4.32 -9.10
CA THR A 227 -2.87 -3.91 -7.89
C THR A 227 -3.13 -2.44 -7.57
N ILE A 228 -3.00 -1.55 -8.56
CA ILE A 228 -3.20 -0.11 -8.39
C ILE A 228 -4.66 0.22 -8.01
N ALA A 229 -5.64 -0.50 -8.56
CA ALA A 229 -7.05 -0.30 -8.22
C ALA A 229 -7.40 -0.71 -6.77
N LEU A 230 -6.72 -1.74 -6.23
CA LEU A 230 -7.09 -2.40 -4.97
C LEU A 230 -6.19 -2.10 -3.77
N LEU A 231 -5.00 -1.50 -3.97
CA LEU A 231 -4.09 -1.09 -2.89
C LEU A 231 -4.74 -0.02 -1.99
N HIS A 232 -4.79 -0.28 -0.67
CA HIS A 232 -5.22 0.72 0.33
C HIS A 232 -4.22 1.86 0.53
N GLN A 233 -2.96 1.64 0.13
CA GLN A 233 -1.89 2.62 0.15
C GLN A 233 -1.10 2.52 -1.16
N PRO A 234 -1.06 3.59 -1.98
CA PRO A 234 -0.28 3.59 -3.20
C PRO A 234 1.22 3.42 -2.96
N LEU A 235 1.88 2.68 -3.86
CA LEU A 235 3.29 2.27 -3.77
C LEU A 235 4.14 2.93 -4.88
N PRO A 236 5.47 3.02 -4.73
CA PRO A 236 6.39 3.31 -5.84
C PRO A 236 6.42 2.16 -6.86
N ILE A 237 7.02 2.40 -8.02
CA ILE A 237 7.14 1.39 -9.11
C ILE A 237 7.87 0.14 -8.60
N VAL A 238 8.98 0.28 -7.85
CA VAL A 238 9.66 -0.86 -7.22
C VAL A 238 8.78 -1.61 -6.22
N GLY A 239 7.95 -0.90 -5.44
CA GLY A 239 7.06 -1.53 -4.46
C GLY A 239 5.95 -2.37 -5.13
N ILE A 240 5.43 -1.92 -6.28
CA ILE A 240 4.51 -2.72 -7.10
C ILE A 240 5.25 -3.92 -7.71
N ALA A 241 6.50 -3.75 -8.14
CA ALA A 241 7.33 -4.79 -8.75
C ALA A 241 7.69 -5.90 -7.74
N ASP A 242 8.21 -5.55 -6.56
CA ASP A 242 8.49 -6.48 -5.45
C ASP A 242 7.22 -7.22 -5.00
N LEU A 243 6.09 -6.50 -4.86
CA LEU A 243 4.81 -7.12 -4.50
C LEU A 243 4.37 -8.14 -5.57
N LEU A 244 4.43 -7.79 -6.85
CA LEU A 244 4.04 -8.67 -7.95
C LEU A 244 5.08 -9.74 -8.30
N GLY A 245 6.33 -9.61 -7.83
CA GLY A 245 7.42 -10.55 -8.09
C GLY A 245 7.91 -10.47 -9.54
N ILE A 246 7.94 -9.26 -10.08
CA ILE A 246 8.31 -8.92 -11.47
C ILE A 246 9.34 -7.78 -11.45
N GLN A 247 9.94 -7.45 -12.59
CA GLN A 247 10.98 -6.43 -12.64
C GLN A 247 10.38 -5.01 -12.75
N ALA A 248 11.05 -4.01 -12.15
CA ALA A 248 10.56 -2.63 -12.12
C ALA A 248 10.33 -2.04 -13.51
N PHE A 249 11.13 -2.42 -14.52
CA PHE A 249 10.94 -1.96 -15.90
C PHE A 249 9.64 -2.50 -16.53
N GLU A 250 9.14 -3.65 -16.11
CA GLU A 250 7.88 -4.23 -16.60
C GLU A 250 6.68 -3.43 -16.07
N VAL A 251 6.76 -3.01 -14.80
CA VAL A 251 5.80 -2.07 -14.19
C VAL A 251 5.89 -0.71 -14.88
N ALA A 252 7.09 -0.15 -15.04
CA ALA A 252 7.28 1.14 -15.69
C ALA A 252 6.76 1.15 -17.14
N GLY A 253 7.08 0.12 -17.94
CA GLY A 253 6.61 0.00 -19.33
C GLY A 253 5.08 -0.01 -19.44
N ALA A 254 4.41 -0.82 -18.62
CA ALA A 254 2.94 -0.84 -18.54
C ALA A 254 2.32 0.49 -18.08
N LEU A 255 3.05 1.29 -17.27
CA LEU A 255 2.60 2.57 -16.74
C LEU A 255 2.84 3.76 -17.68
N LEU A 256 3.86 3.74 -18.54
CA LEU A 256 4.15 4.82 -19.48
C LEU A 256 2.95 5.12 -20.39
N GLY A 257 2.28 4.08 -20.90
CA GLY A 257 1.05 4.22 -21.70
C GLY A 257 -0.19 4.67 -20.91
N LEU A 258 -0.11 4.70 -19.56
CA LEU A 258 -1.19 5.12 -18.66
C LEU A 258 -0.95 6.50 -18.02
N GLN A 259 0.14 7.21 -18.36
CA GLN A 259 0.46 8.57 -17.88
C GLN A 259 -0.66 9.61 -18.10
N ALA A 260 -1.63 9.31 -18.96
CA ALA A 260 -2.87 10.06 -19.12
C ALA A 260 -3.73 10.05 -17.85
N ILE A 261 -3.90 8.89 -17.21
CA ILE A 261 -4.93 8.62 -16.18
C ILE A 261 -4.33 8.27 -14.81
N ILE A 262 -3.04 7.93 -14.78
CA ILE A 262 -2.24 7.64 -13.58
C ILE A 262 -1.03 8.57 -13.55
N HIS A 263 -0.78 9.18 -12.40
CA HIS A 263 0.50 9.80 -12.08
C HIS A 263 1.58 8.72 -11.94
N VAL A 264 2.59 8.80 -12.80
CA VAL A 264 3.78 7.95 -12.76
C VAL A 264 4.94 8.81 -12.26
N PRO A 265 5.58 8.49 -11.13
CA PRO A 265 6.71 9.26 -10.62
C PRO A 265 7.90 9.27 -11.58
N GLY A 266 8.74 10.31 -11.49
CA GLY A 266 9.95 10.45 -12.31
C GLY A 266 11.10 9.50 -11.97
N THR A 267 10.96 8.66 -10.93
CA THR A 267 11.93 7.62 -10.56
C THR A 267 11.21 6.38 -10.07
N ASP A 268 11.82 5.19 -10.21
CA ASP A 268 11.15 3.94 -9.81
C ASP A 268 10.98 3.78 -8.29
N LYS A 269 11.82 4.46 -7.50
CA LYS A 269 11.95 4.28 -6.04
C LYS A 269 11.22 5.34 -5.20
N VAL A 270 11.03 6.54 -5.76
CA VAL A 270 10.58 7.74 -5.03
C VAL A 270 9.32 8.28 -5.68
N GLY A 271 8.36 8.71 -4.87
CA GLY A 271 7.00 9.02 -5.30
C GLY A 271 6.09 7.79 -5.34
N LYS A 272 4.78 8.00 -5.46
CA LYS A 272 3.77 6.93 -5.46
C LYS A 272 3.02 6.92 -6.80
N VAL A 273 2.75 5.73 -7.33
CA VAL A 273 1.91 5.56 -8.51
C VAL A 273 0.45 5.75 -8.11
N THR A 274 -0.18 6.85 -8.53
CA THR A 274 -1.53 7.23 -8.08
C THR A 274 -2.45 7.59 -9.25
N PRO A 275 -3.70 7.07 -9.33
CA PRO A 275 -4.72 7.60 -10.24
C PRO A 275 -4.91 9.11 -10.09
N TYR A 276 -5.11 9.83 -11.21
CA TYR A 276 -5.40 11.27 -11.15
C TYR A 276 -6.82 11.60 -10.66
N HIS A 277 -7.72 10.60 -10.63
CA HIS A 277 -9.09 10.73 -10.14
C HIS A 277 -9.58 9.38 -9.59
N SER A 278 -10.41 9.41 -8.54
CA SER A 278 -10.90 8.19 -7.87
C SER A 278 -11.74 7.30 -8.78
N SER A 279 -12.50 7.90 -9.71
CA SER A 279 -13.39 7.16 -10.61
C SER A 279 -12.71 6.16 -11.53
N LEU A 280 -11.38 6.22 -11.70
CA LEU A 280 -10.62 5.16 -12.37
C LEU A 280 -10.63 3.85 -11.55
N CYS A 281 -10.45 3.95 -10.23
CA CYS A 281 -10.58 2.81 -9.35
C CYS A 281 -12.02 2.29 -9.31
N ASP A 282 -13.00 3.20 -9.31
CA ASP A 282 -14.42 2.82 -9.27
C ASP A 282 -14.86 2.15 -10.59
N PHE A 283 -14.35 2.63 -11.74
CA PHE A 283 -14.48 1.99 -13.05
C PHE A 283 -13.89 0.57 -13.01
N LEU A 284 -12.62 0.42 -12.63
CA LEU A 284 -11.94 -0.88 -12.56
C LEU A 284 -12.59 -1.86 -11.57
N LYS A 285 -13.28 -1.37 -10.54
CA LYS A 285 -14.04 -2.17 -9.56
C LYS A 285 -15.48 -2.47 -9.98
N THR A 286 -15.95 -1.97 -11.11
CA THR A 286 -17.34 -2.15 -11.57
C THR A 286 -17.38 -2.90 -12.90
N GLU A 287 -17.86 -4.15 -12.89
CA GLU A 287 -17.86 -5.04 -14.06
C GLU A 287 -18.64 -4.47 -15.25
N SER A 288 -19.83 -3.91 -14.99
CA SER A 288 -20.69 -3.30 -16.01
C SER A 288 -20.13 -2.02 -16.64
N ARG A 289 -19.08 -1.43 -16.05
CA ARG A 289 -18.38 -0.23 -16.57
C ARG A 289 -17.08 -0.59 -17.28
N SER A 290 -16.27 -1.45 -16.67
CA SER A 290 -14.91 -1.76 -17.16
C SER A 290 -14.81 -3.01 -18.03
N GLY A 291 -15.83 -3.88 -18.02
CA GLY A 291 -15.91 -5.06 -18.88
C GLY A 291 -14.65 -5.92 -18.82
N SER A 292 -13.88 -5.95 -19.90
CA SER A 292 -12.64 -6.75 -19.95
C SER A 292 -11.56 -6.29 -18.97
N PHE A 293 -11.59 -5.03 -18.50
CA PHE A 293 -10.65 -4.48 -17.51
C PHE A 293 -11.11 -4.64 -16.06
N PHE A 294 -12.26 -5.28 -15.83
CA PHE A 294 -12.79 -5.51 -14.49
C PHE A 294 -11.80 -6.25 -13.59
N VAL A 295 -11.63 -5.71 -12.38
CA VAL A 295 -10.79 -6.26 -11.32
C VAL A 295 -11.71 -6.99 -10.34
N PRO A 296 -11.84 -8.33 -10.42
CA PRO A 296 -12.75 -9.07 -9.55
C PRO A 296 -12.26 -9.00 -8.09
N PRO A 297 -13.17 -8.97 -7.09
CA PRO A 297 -12.79 -8.95 -5.68
C PRO A 297 -11.86 -10.09 -5.25
N SER A 298 -11.89 -11.24 -5.96
CA SER A 298 -10.96 -12.35 -5.75
C SER A 298 -9.48 -12.03 -6.01
N PHE A 299 -9.17 -10.91 -6.68
CA PHE A 299 -7.80 -10.41 -6.79
C PHE A 299 -7.25 -9.95 -5.42
N HIS A 300 -8.08 -9.60 -4.44
CA HIS A 300 -7.63 -9.33 -3.08
C HIS A 300 -7.00 -10.55 -2.40
N LEU A 301 -7.49 -11.78 -2.62
CA LEU A 301 -6.81 -13.00 -2.12
C LEU A 301 -5.40 -13.13 -2.70
N ARG A 302 -5.24 -12.77 -3.98
CA ARG A 302 -3.94 -12.79 -4.67
C ARG A 302 -3.00 -11.71 -4.12
N LEU A 303 -3.49 -10.49 -3.86
CA LEU A 303 -2.73 -9.42 -3.21
C LEU A 303 -2.36 -9.75 -1.76
N SER A 304 -3.26 -10.40 -1.02
CA SER A 304 -2.99 -10.90 0.33
C SER A 304 -1.84 -11.92 0.34
N TYR A 305 -1.90 -12.92 -0.54
CA TYR A 305 -0.82 -13.89 -0.74
C TYR A 305 0.50 -13.21 -1.14
N TYR A 306 0.48 -12.30 -2.11
CA TYR A 306 1.68 -11.56 -2.54
C TYR A 306 2.27 -10.72 -1.40
N SER A 307 1.43 -10.07 -0.60
CA SER A 307 1.86 -9.30 0.58
C SER A 307 2.53 -10.21 1.60
N PHE A 308 1.89 -11.34 1.94
CA PHE A 308 2.43 -12.35 2.86
C PHE A 308 3.77 -12.91 2.37
N ALA A 309 3.85 -13.31 1.11
CA ALA A 309 5.02 -13.90 0.48
C ALA A 309 6.22 -12.92 0.46
N SER A 310 5.96 -11.62 0.19
CA SER A 310 6.98 -10.55 0.22
C SER A 310 7.65 -10.35 1.60
N VAL A 311 7.06 -10.84 2.69
CA VAL A 311 7.67 -10.78 4.03
C VAL A 311 8.80 -11.81 4.22
N PHE A 312 8.92 -12.77 3.30
CA PHE A 312 9.91 -13.86 3.30
C PHE A 312 10.78 -13.89 2.04
N GLU A 313 10.33 -13.29 0.95
CA GLU A 313 11.09 -13.09 -0.29
C GLU A 313 12.07 -11.92 -0.13
N ARG A 314 13.35 -12.25 0.15
CA ARG A 314 14.41 -11.26 0.41
C ARG A 314 14.98 -10.68 -0.90
N SER A 315 14.43 -9.56 -1.37
CA SER A 315 15.14 -8.66 -2.31
C SER A 315 16.33 -8.00 -1.59
N ASN A 316 17.55 -8.53 -1.79
CA ASN A 316 18.84 -7.91 -1.44
C ASN A 316 19.05 -7.42 0.01
N GLY A 317 18.39 -8.05 1.00
CA GLY A 317 18.75 -7.93 2.42
C GLY A 317 18.37 -6.62 3.12
N GLN A 318 17.78 -5.65 2.42
CA GLN A 318 17.11 -4.50 3.04
C GLN A 318 15.70 -4.88 3.50
N PRO A 319 15.20 -4.38 4.64
CA PRO A 319 13.77 -4.47 4.96
C PRO A 319 12.97 -3.68 3.92
N ASN A 320 11.74 -4.11 3.62
CA ASN A 320 10.92 -3.48 2.57
C ASN A 320 10.47 -2.06 2.97
N GLN A 321 11.28 -1.06 2.60
CA GLN A 321 11.21 0.33 3.08
C GLN A 321 9.91 1.06 2.71
N HIS A 322 9.20 0.57 1.69
CA HIS A 322 8.00 1.20 1.15
C HIS A 322 6.70 0.76 1.83
N GLY A 323 6.80 -0.18 2.78
CA GLY A 323 5.66 -0.76 3.51
C GLY A 323 5.03 -1.94 2.77
N VAL A 324 4.91 -3.07 3.47
CA VAL A 324 4.15 -4.23 2.97
C VAL A 324 2.66 -3.95 3.13
N PRO A 325 1.80 -4.13 2.10
CA PRO A 325 0.36 -3.97 2.23
C PRO A 325 -0.20 -4.94 3.28
N SER A 326 -1.30 -4.57 3.94
CA SER A 326 -1.87 -5.41 4.99
C SER A 326 -2.42 -6.71 4.40
N VAL A 327 -1.76 -7.83 4.74
CA VAL A 327 -2.16 -9.20 4.37
C VAL A 327 -3.65 -9.41 4.68
N THR A 328 -4.08 -8.98 5.86
CA THR A 328 -5.46 -9.15 6.32
C THR A 328 -6.39 -8.05 5.87
N GLY A 329 -5.89 -6.82 5.64
CA GLY A 329 -6.68 -5.74 5.04
C GLY A 329 -7.29 -6.13 3.69
N HIS A 330 -6.55 -6.86 2.85
CA HIS A 330 -7.08 -7.41 1.61
C HIS A 330 -8.05 -8.59 1.83
N LEU A 331 -7.81 -9.49 2.79
CA LEU A 331 -8.76 -10.57 3.13
C LEU A 331 -10.10 -10.01 3.61
N VAL A 332 -10.08 -9.02 4.51
CA VAL A 332 -11.26 -8.24 4.94
C VAL A 332 -11.94 -7.60 3.73
N SER A 333 -11.20 -6.92 2.85
CA SER A 333 -11.77 -6.27 1.65
C SER A 333 -12.48 -7.27 0.72
N MET A 334 -11.98 -8.50 0.61
CA MET A 334 -12.64 -9.55 -0.15
C MET A 334 -13.90 -10.08 0.56
N ALA A 335 -13.78 -10.39 1.86
CA ALA A 335 -14.86 -10.94 2.68
C ALA A 335 -16.08 -10.00 2.75
N PHE A 336 -15.84 -8.70 2.97
CA PHE A 336 -16.89 -7.69 3.05
C PHE A 336 -17.40 -7.21 1.68
N SER A 337 -16.85 -7.70 0.56
CA SER A 337 -17.35 -7.36 -0.78
C SER A 337 -18.73 -7.98 -1.10
N GLY A 338 -19.09 -9.07 -0.42
CA GLY A 338 -20.32 -9.85 -0.68
C GLY A 338 -20.38 -10.55 -2.06
N ALA A 339 -19.42 -10.31 -2.95
CA ALA A 339 -19.50 -10.63 -4.37
C ALA A 339 -18.87 -11.98 -4.76
N CYS A 340 -18.25 -12.70 -3.83
CA CYS A 340 -17.68 -14.02 -4.08
C CYS A 340 -17.74 -14.94 -2.85
N ASN A 341 -18.05 -16.22 -3.06
CA ASN A 341 -17.89 -17.23 -2.02
C ASN A 341 -16.39 -17.44 -1.72
N PHE A 342 -15.98 -17.21 -0.47
CA PHE A 342 -14.58 -17.28 -0.04
C PHE A 342 -13.97 -18.68 -0.23
N ILE A 343 -14.71 -19.73 0.11
CA ILE A 343 -14.27 -21.12 0.00
C ILE A 343 -14.01 -21.49 -1.48
N ASP A 344 -14.88 -21.03 -2.39
CA ASP A 344 -14.70 -21.31 -3.81
C ASP A 344 -13.57 -20.50 -4.45
N GLU A 345 -13.29 -19.28 -3.98
CA GLU A 345 -12.09 -18.55 -4.42
C GLU A 345 -10.79 -19.12 -3.86
N ILE A 346 -10.78 -19.77 -2.69
CA ILE A 346 -9.64 -20.61 -2.27
C ILE A 346 -9.47 -21.77 -3.24
N LYS A 347 -10.53 -22.57 -3.48
CA LYS A 347 -10.46 -23.72 -4.41
C LYS A 347 -9.96 -23.28 -5.79
N ARG A 348 -10.40 -22.12 -6.30
CA ARG A 348 -9.91 -21.52 -7.55
C ARG A 348 -8.46 -21.04 -7.45
N PHE A 349 -8.02 -20.48 -6.32
CA PHE A 349 -6.64 -20.07 -6.07
C PHE A 349 -5.69 -21.28 -6.03
N GLU A 350 -6.08 -22.35 -5.33
CA GLU A 350 -5.34 -23.61 -5.28
C GLU A 350 -5.33 -24.35 -6.62
N ALA A 351 -6.42 -24.36 -7.37
CA ALA A 351 -6.46 -24.89 -8.72
C ALA A 351 -5.62 -24.07 -9.72
N ARG A 352 -5.43 -22.75 -9.47
CA ARG A 352 -4.54 -21.89 -10.27
C ARG A 352 -3.06 -22.06 -9.87
N ARG A 353 -2.76 -22.51 -8.64
CA ARG A 353 -1.39 -22.80 -8.14
C ARG A 353 -0.67 -23.83 -8.99
N SER A 354 -1.33 -24.93 -9.36
CA SER A 354 -0.75 -26.01 -10.16
C SER A 354 -0.42 -25.63 -11.60
N LEU A 355 -0.92 -24.47 -12.08
CA LEU A 355 -0.80 -24.04 -13.48
C LEU A 355 0.17 -22.87 -13.68
N ASN A 356 0.17 -21.84 -12.81
CA ASN A 356 0.69 -20.52 -13.18
C ASN A 356 1.38 -19.69 -12.07
N MET A 357 1.67 -20.24 -10.89
CA MET A 357 2.40 -19.47 -9.86
C MET A 357 3.92 -19.60 -9.99
N SER A 358 4.61 -18.47 -9.93
CA SER A 358 6.03 -18.31 -10.25
C SER A 358 6.95 -19.17 -9.39
N ARG A 359 7.86 -19.91 -10.04
CA ARG A 359 9.04 -20.51 -9.40
C ARG A 359 9.74 -19.45 -8.52
N GLY A 360 10.04 -19.81 -7.28
CA GLY A 360 10.79 -18.93 -6.36
C GLY A 360 9.96 -18.13 -5.36
N ARG A 361 8.64 -18.31 -5.27
CA ARG A 361 7.82 -17.74 -4.17
C ARG A 361 7.59 -18.72 -3.00
N LEU A 362 7.29 -18.21 -1.81
CA LEU A 362 6.99 -19.01 -0.62
C LEU A 362 5.74 -19.90 -0.87
N PRO A 363 5.73 -21.17 -0.42
CA PRO A 363 4.61 -22.08 -0.66
C PRO A 363 3.29 -21.53 -0.13
N SER A 364 2.24 -21.52 -0.97
CA SER A 364 0.94 -20.95 -0.60
C SER A 364 0.25 -21.67 0.56
N HIS A 365 0.68 -22.89 0.90
CA HIS A 365 0.22 -23.64 2.06
C HIS A 365 0.47 -22.87 3.37
N ALA A 366 1.64 -22.22 3.52
CA ALA A 366 1.95 -21.38 4.68
C ALA A 366 0.98 -20.19 4.79
N PHE A 367 0.66 -19.55 3.66
CA PHE A 367 -0.30 -18.45 3.57
C PHE A 367 -1.73 -18.89 3.92
N LEU A 368 -2.19 -20.00 3.35
CA LEU A 368 -3.53 -20.54 3.57
C LEU A 368 -3.70 -20.99 5.02
N CYS A 369 -2.74 -21.75 5.57
CA CYS A 369 -2.70 -22.10 7.00
C CYS A 369 -2.81 -20.86 7.90
N SER A 370 -1.99 -19.84 7.66
CA SER A 370 -2.01 -18.59 8.41
C SER A 370 -3.36 -17.86 8.32
N THR A 371 -3.97 -17.87 7.13
CA THR A 371 -5.26 -17.22 6.85
C THR A 371 -6.43 -17.95 7.52
N PHE A 372 -6.45 -19.28 7.47
CA PHE A 372 -7.48 -20.06 8.16
C PHE A 372 -7.37 -19.92 9.67
N PHE A 373 -6.17 -20.05 10.24
CA PHE A 373 -5.96 -19.87 11.68
C PHE A 373 -6.36 -18.46 12.14
N HIS A 374 -5.96 -17.42 11.41
CA HIS A 374 -6.39 -16.05 11.68
C HIS A 374 -7.92 -15.91 11.70
N SER A 375 -8.61 -16.62 10.81
CA SER A 375 -10.07 -16.54 10.66
C SER A 375 -10.83 -17.29 11.75
N ILE A 376 -10.29 -18.41 12.24
CA ILE A 376 -10.75 -19.08 13.48
C ILE A 376 -10.61 -18.11 14.67
N VAL A 377 -9.47 -17.42 14.74
CA VAL A 377 -9.02 -16.60 15.87
C VAL A 377 -9.75 -15.26 16.00
N TRP A 378 -10.26 -14.66 14.91
CA TRP A 378 -10.81 -13.30 14.94
C TRP A 378 -12.24 -13.13 14.42
N ASP A 379 -12.81 -14.15 13.77
CA ASP A 379 -13.80 -14.03 12.70
C ASP A 379 -13.46 -12.84 11.75
N VAL A 380 -12.87 -13.16 10.58
CA VAL A 380 -12.53 -12.18 9.51
C VAL A 380 -13.24 -12.46 8.18
N LEU A 381 -13.92 -13.60 8.04
CA LEU A 381 -14.46 -14.16 6.81
C LEU A 381 -15.86 -14.76 7.07
N PRO A 382 -16.97 -14.31 6.48
CA PRO A 382 -18.33 -14.75 6.87
C PRO A 382 -18.62 -16.22 6.46
N ILE A 383 -18.08 -17.17 7.23
CA ILE A 383 -18.09 -18.62 6.97
C ILE A 383 -18.11 -19.45 8.28
N TRP A 384 -18.68 -18.95 9.40
CA TRP A 384 -18.70 -19.71 10.67
C TRP A 384 -19.27 -21.13 10.54
N ASP A 385 -20.30 -21.32 9.71
CA ASP A 385 -20.94 -22.63 9.43
C ASP A 385 -19.95 -23.69 8.90
N TYR A 386 -18.86 -23.24 8.29
CA TYR A 386 -17.80 -24.09 7.73
C TYR A 386 -16.64 -24.32 8.72
N TYR A 387 -16.78 -24.01 10.02
CA TYR A 387 -15.70 -24.17 11.00
C TYR A 387 -15.01 -25.55 10.98
N PRO A 388 -15.71 -26.71 10.90
CA PRO A 388 -15.05 -28.01 10.79
C PRO A 388 -14.10 -28.12 9.59
N TYR A 389 -14.54 -27.60 8.43
CA TYR A 389 -13.73 -27.52 7.22
C TYR A 389 -12.56 -26.53 7.36
N ILE A 390 -12.79 -25.35 7.94
CA ILE A 390 -11.75 -24.33 8.17
C ILE A 390 -10.63 -24.89 9.06
N LEU A 391 -10.98 -25.57 10.15
CA LEU A 391 -10.02 -26.12 11.11
C LEU A 391 -9.24 -27.31 10.51
N THR A 392 -9.93 -28.31 9.96
CA THR A 392 -9.26 -29.47 9.35
C THR A 392 -8.36 -29.04 8.21
N HIS A 393 -8.85 -28.22 7.29
CA HIS A 393 -8.06 -27.72 6.17
C HIS A 393 -6.94 -26.75 6.62
N CYS A 394 -7.09 -25.98 7.70
CA CYS A 394 -5.98 -25.24 8.32
C CYS A 394 -4.81 -26.17 8.71
N THR A 395 -5.13 -27.35 9.25
CA THR A 395 -4.13 -28.33 9.70
C THR A 395 -3.55 -29.13 8.54
N GLU A 396 -4.32 -29.39 7.50
CA GLU A 396 -3.82 -29.94 6.23
C GLU A 396 -2.82 -28.98 5.58
N GLN A 397 -3.16 -27.69 5.48
CA GLN A 397 -2.28 -26.66 4.91
C GLN A 397 -1.02 -26.47 5.78
N LEU A 398 -1.09 -26.66 7.10
CA LEU A 398 0.09 -26.71 7.98
C LEU A 398 1.00 -27.89 7.62
N ALA A 399 0.44 -29.10 7.47
CA ALA A 399 1.19 -30.29 7.07
C ALA A 399 1.86 -30.09 5.70
N LEU A 400 1.11 -29.66 4.70
CA LEU A 400 1.62 -29.42 3.34
C LEU A 400 2.65 -28.29 3.27
N ALA A 401 2.57 -27.28 4.15
CA ALA A 401 3.59 -26.24 4.28
C ALA A 401 4.90 -26.81 4.83
N VAL A 402 4.86 -27.57 5.93
CA VAL A 402 6.07 -28.13 6.57
C VAL A 402 6.66 -29.29 5.75
N GLU A 403 5.85 -30.05 5.03
CA GLU A 403 6.30 -31.08 4.08
C GLU A 403 6.99 -30.49 2.85
N CYS A 404 6.71 -29.23 2.48
CA CYS A 404 7.30 -28.58 1.30
C CYS A 404 8.84 -28.42 1.41
N PRO A 405 9.62 -28.70 0.33
CA PRO A 405 11.07 -28.58 0.34
C PRO A 405 11.54 -27.13 0.07
N ASP A 406 11.05 -26.15 0.85
CA ASP A 406 11.44 -24.73 0.74
C ASP A 406 12.08 -24.24 2.05
N SER A 407 13.29 -23.69 1.97
CA SER A 407 14.05 -23.24 3.14
C SER A 407 13.42 -22.06 3.89
N ARG A 408 12.52 -21.32 3.24
CA ARG A 408 11.80 -20.19 3.87
C ARG A 408 10.64 -20.63 4.76
N ILE A 409 10.28 -21.92 4.76
CA ILE A 409 9.31 -22.47 5.70
C ILE A 409 9.79 -22.32 7.14
N LEU A 410 11.09 -22.49 7.42
CA LEU A 410 11.67 -22.20 8.75
C LEU A 410 11.44 -20.74 9.15
N LEU A 411 11.70 -19.80 8.24
CA LEU A 411 11.45 -18.37 8.49
C LEU A 411 9.98 -18.08 8.79
N TRP A 412 9.02 -18.80 8.17
CA TRP A 412 7.60 -18.66 8.49
C TRP A 412 7.20 -19.34 9.82
N LEU A 413 7.82 -20.47 10.15
CA LEU A 413 7.62 -21.15 11.44
C LEU A 413 8.09 -20.27 12.60
N GLU A 414 9.18 -19.53 12.46
CA GLU A 414 9.75 -18.71 13.54
C GLU A 414 9.22 -17.26 13.58
N LYS A 415 8.97 -16.63 12.43
CA LYS A 415 8.69 -15.19 12.36
C LYS A 415 7.22 -14.89 12.66
N GLU A 416 6.98 -14.24 13.79
CA GLU A 416 5.70 -13.57 14.06
C GLU A 416 5.32 -12.60 12.92
N LEU A 417 4.15 -12.81 12.33
CA LEU A 417 3.53 -11.86 11.41
C LEU A 417 2.42 -11.09 12.10
N PHE A 418 2.21 -9.83 11.72
CA PHE A 418 1.09 -9.03 12.18
C PHE A 418 -0.14 -9.25 11.32
N TYR A 419 -1.26 -9.60 11.96
CA TYR A 419 -2.53 -9.88 11.28
C TYR A 419 -3.66 -8.89 11.65
N GLY A 420 -3.46 -8.06 12.68
CA GLY A 420 -4.44 -7.03 13.07
C GLY A 420 -5.56 -7.55 13.97
N PHE A 421 -6.76 -6.98 13.80
CA PHE A 421 -7.92 -7.20 14.66
C PHE A 421 -9.15 -7.63 13.85
N GLY A 422 -10.07 -8.35 14.50
CA GLY A 422 -11.41 -8.69 13.99
C GLY A 422 -12.52 -8.15 14.89
N PHE A 423 -13.78 -8.45 14.56
CA PHE A 423 -14.94 -7.71 15.05
C PHE A 423 -15.66 -8.31 16.27
N ASN A 424 -15.18 -9.42 16.85
CA ASN A 424 -15.93 -10.16 17.88
C ASN A 424 -15.11 -10.44 19.17
N PRO A 425 -15.57 -10.03 20.38
CA PRO A 425 -14.82 -10.23 21.62
C PRO A 425 -14.78 -11.68 22.14
N MET A 426 -15.76 -12.53 21.82
CA MET A 426 -15.79 -13.94 22.30
C MET A 426 -16.50 -14.86 21.30
N ARG A 427 -16.01 -16.09 21.15
CA ARG A 427 -16.62 -17.13 20.31
C ARG A 427 -16.59 -18.47 21.02
N THR A 428 -17.61 -19.30 20.82
CA THR A 428 -17.60 -20.73 21.17
C THR A 428 -17.78 -21.56 19.90
N LEU A 429 -17.15 -22.73 19.86
CA LEU A 429 -16.98 -23.58 18.68
C LEU A 429 -17.15 -25.05 19.05
N GLN A 430 -17.96 -25.78 18.27
CA GLN A 430 -18.12 -27.22 18.45
C GLN A 430 -16.92 -27.99 17.90
N PHE A 431 -16.36 -28.89 18.72
CA PHE A 431 -15.18 -29.68 18.42
C PHE A 431 -15.51 -31.16 18.66
N THR A 432 -15.68 -31.91 17.57
CA THR A 432 -16.09 -33.32 17.59
C THR A 432 -14.88 -34.27 17.63
N GLU A 433 -15.14 -35.54 17.91
CA GLU A 433 -14.17 -36.63 17.79
C GLU A 433 -13.56 -36.70 16.38
N GLU A 434 -14.40 -36.73 15.32
CA GLU A 434 -13.98 -36.74 13.91
C GLU A 434 -13.04 -35.57 13.56
N ILE A 435 -13.34 -34.36 14.06
CA ILE A 435 -12.48 -33.18 13.91
C ILE A 435 -11.15 -33.40 14.64
N CYS A 436 -11.18 -33.91 15.87
CA CYS A 436 -10.00 -34.18 16.67
C CYS A 436 -9.07 -35.21 16.00
N GLU A 437 -9.62 -36.34 15.54
CA GLU A 437 -8.85 -37.38 14.83
C GLU A 437 -8.23 -36.84 13.55
N THR A 438 -8.98 -36.13 12.72
CA THR A 438 -8.50 -35.54 11.46
C THR A 438 -7.36 -34.56 11.72
N VAL A 439 -7.54 -33.65 12.69
CA VAL A 439 -6.51 -32.69 13.11
C VAL A 439 -5.28 -33.41 13.67
N GLN A 440 -5.45 -34.46 14.47
CA GLN A 440 -4.36 -35.26 15.03
C GLN A 440 -3.54 -35.98 13.93
N GLN A 441 -4.18 -36.53 12.90
CA GLN A 441 -3.49 -37.14 11.75
C GLN A 441 -2.61 -36.12 11.01
N HIS A 442 -3.13 -34.92 10.75
CA HIS A 442 -2.34 -33.84 10.15
C HIS A 442 -1.21 -33.35 11.08
N LEU A 443 -1.46 -33.21 12.39
CA LEU A 443 -0.42 -32.82 13.35
C LEU A 443 0.68 -33.88 13.52
N GLN A 444 0.38 -35.17 13.34
CA GLN A 444 1.39 -36.23 13.33
C GLN A 444 2.28 -36.15 12.08
N ARG A 445 1.72 -35.81 10.90
CA ARG A 445 2.50 -35.47 9.69
C ARG A 445 3.42 -34.27 9.94
N VAL A 446 2.87 -33.17 10.47
CA VAL A 446 3.66 -31.97 10.83
C VAL A 446 4.80 -32.33 11.80
N SER A 447 4.50 -33.04 12.88
CA SER A 447 5.50 -33.44 13.89
C SER A 447 6.63 -34.28 13.28
N THR A 448 6.30 -35.19 12.37
CA THR A 448 7.28 -36.04 11.66
C THR A 448 8.14 -35.20 10.71
N ALA A 449 7.55 -34.28 9.97
CA ALA A 449 8.26 -33.40 9.04
C ALA A 449 9.13 -32.35 9.77
N LEU A 450 8.68 -31.81 10.90
CA LEU A 450 9.49 -30.96 11.79
C LEU A 450 10.69 -31.76 12.35
N GLN A 451 10.47 -32.97 12.88
CA GLN A 451 11.54 -33.79 13.44
C GLN A 451 12.62 -34.18 12.41
N ALA A 452 12.24 -34.31 11.13
CA ALA A 452 13.13 -34.65 10.03
C ALA A 452 13.87 -33.45 9.40
N LYS A 453 13.35 -32.23 9.53
CA LYS A 453 13.89 -31.02 8.87
C LYS A 453 14.43 -29.95 9.83
N PHE A 454 13.74 -29.76 10.95
CA PHE A 454 13.93 -28.66 11.90
C PHE A 454 13.86 -29.16 13.36
N PRO A 455 14.64 -30.19 13.74
CA PRO A 455 14.57 -30.81 15.07
C PRO A 455 14.83 -29.82 16.21
N GLU A 456 15.64 -28.79 15.98
CA GLU A 456 15.94 -27.70 16.91
C GLU A 456 14.70 -26.91 17.36
N LEU A 457 13.66 -26.81 16.53
CA LEU A 457 12.38 -26.24 16.97
C LEU A 457 11.77 -27.13 18.07
N LEU A 458 11.70 -28.44 17.84
CA LEU A 458 11.10 -29.41 18.76
C LEU A 458 11.89 -29.61 20.06
N MET A 459 13.20 -29.37 20.07
CA MET A 459 14.06 -29.47 21.26
C MET A 459 13.59 -28.62 22.45
N HIS A 460 12.87 -27.52 22.20
CA HIS A 460 12.28 -26.67 23.23
C HIS A 460 10.75 -26.67 23.24
N HIS A 461 10.11 -27.66 22.58
CA HIS A 461 8.65 -27.76 22.56
C HIS A 461 8.11 -28.54 23.77
N TYR A 462 7.34 -27.83 24.59
CA TYR A 462 6.40 -28.46 25.53
C TYR A 462 5.33 -29.22 24.75
N ARG A 463 5.38 -30.56 24.78
CA ARG A 463 4.33 -31.43 24.22
C ARG A 463 3.10 -31.35 25.16
N PRO A 464 1.94 -30.84 24.72
CA PRO A 464 0.83 -30.61 25.63
C PRO A 464 0.28 -31.90 26.26
N THR A 465 0.17 -31.92 27.59
CA THR A 465 -0.34 -33.06 28.39
C THR A 465 -1.86 -33.04 28.59
N GLY A 466 -2.59 -32.09 27.98
CA GLY A 466 -4.04 -31.91 28.18
C GLY A 466 -4.46 -31.36 29.54
N THR A 467 -3.58 -31.37 30.54
CA THR A 467 -3.81 -30.84 31.90
C THR A 467 -4.00 -29.33 31.97
N ASN A 468 -3.45 -28.58 31.00
CA ASN A 468 -3.51 -27.12 31.01
C ASN A 468 -4.86 -26.65 30.46
N GLN A 469 -5.75 -26.15 31.34
CA GLN A 469 -7.13 -25.75 31.00
C GLN A 469 -7.23 -24.63 29.95
N LYS A 470 -6.26 -23.72 29.90
CA LYS A 470 -6.25 -22.54 29.02
C LYS A 470 -4.94 -22.49 28.22
N HIS A 471 -4.99 -22.16 26.92
CA HIS A 471 -3.81 -21.90 26.07
C HIS A 471 -3.80 -20.44 25.59
N ARG A 472 -2.62 -19.89 25.31
CA ARG A 472 -2.39 -18.46 25.05
C ARG A 472 -1.49 -18.24 23.84
N ILE A 473 -1.90 -17.30 22.97
CA ILE A 473 -1.07 -16.72 21.91
C ILE A 473 -1.22 -15.20 21.90
N ARG A 474 -0.27 -14.47 21.31
CA ARG A 474 -0.33 -13.00 21.18
C ARG A 474 -1.48 -12.57 20.27
N MET A 475 -2.23 -11.55 20.69
CA MET A 475 -3.51 -11.13 20.09
C MET A 475 -3.42 -10.74 18.61
N ILE A 476 -2.36 -10.02 18.24
CA ILE A 476 -2.18 -9.40 16.92
C ILE A 476 -1.07 -10.04 16.08
N ARG A 477 -0.33 -10.99 16.67
CA ARG A 477 0.89 -11.57 16.09
C ARG A 477 1.03 -13.05 16.43
N PHE A 478 1.38 -13.86 15.44
CA PHE A 478 1.76 -15.26 15.65
C PHE A 478 2.62 -15.76 14.48
N SER A 479 3.40 -16.80 14.74
CA SER A 479 4.24 -17.49 13.76
C SER A 479 3.62 -18.83 13.34
N GLY A 480 4.18 -19.50 12.32
CA GLY A 480 3.73 -20.83 11.92
C GLY A 480 3.85 -21.88 13.04
N ILE A 481 4.82 -21.73 13.96
CA ILE A 481 4.98 -22.66 15.07
C ILE A 481 3.99 -22.40 16.21
N ASP A 482 3.46 -21.20 16.35
CA ASP A 482 2.41 -20.91 17.35
C ASP A 482 1.05 -21.46 16.91
N ILE A 483 0.76 -21.44 15.61
CA ILE A 483 -0.36 -22.15 14.99
C ILE A 483 -0.28 -23.65 15.34
N PHE A 484 0.89 -24.27 15.15
CA PHE A 484 1.13 -25.67 15.48
C PHE A 484 0.90 -25.98 16.96
N LYS A 485 1.46 -25.18 17.88
CA LYS A 485 1.29 -25.37 19.34
C LYS A 485 -0.17 -25.25 19.79
N ALA A 486 -0.91 -24.28 19.26
CA ALA A 486 -2.33 -24.09 19.60
C ALA A 486 -3.17 -25.29 19.16
N LEU A 487 -2.94 -25.79 17.93
CA LEU A 487 -3.63 -26.97 17.40
C LEU A 487 -3.25 -28.26 18.15
N GLN A 488 -1.99 -28.43 18.55
CA GLN A 488 -1.57 -29.54 19.42
C GLN A 488 -2.24 -29.47 20.80
N TRP A 489 -2.35 -28.28 21.39
CA TRP A 489 -3.05 -28.12 22.66
C TRP A 489 -4.55 -28.43 22.54
N MET A 490 -5.19 -28.02 21.44
CA MET A 490 -6.62 -28.31 21.21
C MET A 490 -6.91 -29.82 21.23
N VAL A 491 -6.12 -30.62 20.49
CA VAL A 491 -6.24 -32.09 20.48
C VAL A 491 -5.89 -32.72 21.83
N ALA A 492 -4.86 -32.22 22.52
CA ALA A 492 -4.47 -32.78 23.82
C ALA A 492 -5.52 -32.49 24.92
N ARG A 493 -6.12 -31.29 24.91
CA ARG A 493 -7.14 -30.91 25.89
C ARG A 493 -8.49 -31.59 25.63
N SER A 494 -8.87 -31.82 24.37
CA SER A 494 -10.09 -32.57 24.05
C SER A 494 -10.02 -34.03 24.52
N HIS A 495 -8.93 -34.74 24.21
CA HIS A 495 -8.70 -36.11 24.70
C HIS A 495 -8.74 -36.19 26.22
N PHE A 496 -8.01 -35.28 26.91
CA PHE A 496 -8.04 -35.23 28.37
C PHE A 496 -9.45 -35.04 28.93
N LYS A 497 -10.27 -34.16 28.34
CA LYS A 497 -11.65 -33.93 28.82
C LYS A 497 -12.59 -35.11 28.56
N TRP A 498 -12.39 -35.87 27.49
CA TRP A 498 -13.14 -37.10 27.24
C TRP A 498 -12.74 -38.21 28.23
N GLU A 499 -11.45 -38.37 28.53
CA GLU A 499 -10.96 -39.29 29.57
C GLU A 499 -11.45 -38.90 30.98
N GLU A 500 -11.31 -37.62 31.35
CA GLU A 500 -11.71 -37.05 32.65
C GLU A 500 -13.22 -37.27 32.94
N ALA A 501 -14.06 -37.08 31.92
CA ALA A 501 -15.51 -37.24 32.03
C ALA A 501 -15.99 -38.71 31.95
N LYS A 502 -15.10 -39.68 31.66
CA LYS A 502 -15.39 -41.13 31.59
C LYS A 502 -16.55 -41.52 30.68
N ILE A 503 -16.79 -40.75 29.61
CA ILE A 503 -17.97 -40.93 28.75
C ILE A 503 -17.68 -42.04 27.72
N THR A 504 -18.57 -43.03 27.62
CA THR A 504 -18.47 -44.11 26.61
C THR A 504 -18.81 -43.68 25.18
N THR A 505 -19.12 -42.40 24.98
CA THR A 505 -19.39 -41.76 23.68
C THR A 505 -18.85 -40.35 23.70
N HIS A 506 -17.93 -39.99 22.80
CA HIS A 506 -17.29 -38.68 22.80
C HIS A 506 -18.24 -37.58 22.29
N HIS A 507 -19.01 -37.00 23.21
CA HIS A 507 -19.87 -35.86 22.90
C HIS A 507 -19.04 -34.65 22.43
N PRO A 508 -19.57 -33.82 21.51
CA PRO A 508 -18.92 -32.61 21.04
C PRO A 508 -18.52 -31.69 22.20
N LEU A 509 -17.30 -31.16 22.15
CA LEU A 509 -16.76 -30.24 23.16
C LEU A 509 -16.86 -28.79 22.68
N GLU A 510 -17.15 -27.88 23.61
CA GLU A 510 -17.21 -26.44 23.33
C GLU A 510 -15.86 -25.76 23.56
N LEU A 511 -15.17 -25.41 22.47
CA LEU A 511 -13.98 -24.59 22.47
C LEU A 511 -14.36 -23.10 22.52
N SER A 512 -14.17 -22.45 23.67
CA SER A 512 -14.23 -21.01 23.80
C SER A 512 -12.91 -20.36 23.35
N ILE A 513 -13.01 -19.32 22.53
CA ILE A 513 -11.91 -18.42 22.13
C ILE A 513 -12.29 -17.00 22.56
N PHE A 514 -11.51 -16.42 23.47
CA PHE A 514 -11.72 -15.07 24.01
C PHE A 514 -10.45 -14.22 23.91
N ARG A 515 -10.61 -12.89 23.99
CA ARG A 515 -9.54 -11.90 23.77
C ARG A 515 -9.29 -11.11 25.05
N ASP A 516 -8.10 -11.29 25.65
CA ASP A 516 -7.63 -10.51 26.79
C ASP A 516 -6.93 -9.24 26.28
N TRP A 517 -7.70 -8.15 26.23
CA TRP A 517 -7.22 -6.83 25.80
C TRP A 517 -6.24 -6.19 26.78
N THR A 518 -6.12 -6.70 28.02
CA THR A 518 -5.14 -6.18 29.00
C THR A 518 -3.77 -6.79 28.73
N ARG A 519 -3.69 -8.13 28.68
CA ARG A 519 -2.44 -8.87 28.41
C ARG A 519 -2.08 -8.93 26.92
N HIS A 520 -2.98 -8.48 26.04
CA HIS A 520 -2.85 -8.56 24.58
C HIS A 520 -2.71 -10.01 24.10
N GLU A 521 -3.54 -10.90 24.64
CA GLU A 521 -3.57 -12.35 24.34
C GLU A 521 -4.91 -12.80 23.74
N ILE A 522 -4.86 -13.84 22.90
CA ILE A 522 -6.02 -14.70 22.61
C ILE A 522 -5.90 -15.92 23.51
N ILE A 523 -7.02 -16.30 24.13
CA ILE A 523 -7.11 -17.41 25.06
C ILE A 523 -8.08 -18.46 24.52
N PHE A 524 -7.61 -19.70 24.45
CA PHE A 524 -8.40 -20.88 24.11
C PHE A 524 -8.73 -21.64 25.40
N SER A 525 -9.97 -22.13 25.54
CA SER A 525 -10.47 -22.87 26.71
C SER A 525 -11.53 -23.88 26.29
N PHE A 526 -11.54 -25.08 26.89
CA PHE A 526 -12.67 -26.02 26.79
C PHE A 526 -13.53 -26.03 28.08
N ASP A 527 -13.26 -25.09 28.98
CA ASP A 527 -13.84 -24.98 30.31
C ASP A 527 -14.69 -23.69 30.44
N GLY A 528 -15.10 -23.15 29.30
CA GLY A 528 -15.85 -21.89 29.19
C GLY A 528 -14.99 -20.65 29.48
N ALA A 529 -15.68 -19.51 29.58
CA ALA A 529 -15.12 -18.22 29.99
C ALA A 529 -15.32 -17.98 31.49
N LEU A 530 -14.87 -18.93 32.32
CA LEU A 530 -14.92 -18.78 33.78
C LEU A 530 -13.76 -17.92 34.29
N ASP A 531 -14.22 -16.92 35.05
CA ASP A 531 -13.60 -15.96 35.96
C ASP A 531 -12.51 -15.01 35.44
N ARG A 532 -12.69 -13.75 35.85
CA ARG A 532 -11.63 -12.74 35.93
C ARG A 532 -10.74 -13.16 37.08
N ASP A 533 -9.42 -13.07 36.94
CA ASP A 533 -8.48 -13.55 37.96
C ASP A 533 -8.80 -12.94 39.35
N ASP A 534 -9.01 -13.79 40.36
CA ASP A 534 -9.08 -13.42 41.77
C ASP A 534 -7.70 -12.95 42.26
N SER A 535 -7.35 -11.71 41.92
CA SER A 535 -6.05 -11.10 42.28
C SER A 535 -6.16 -9.77 43.03
N ASP A 536 -7.38 -9.27 43.30
CA ASP A 536 -7.63 -8.15 44.23
C ASP A 536 -7.88 -8.67 45.67
N SER A 537 -7.01 -9.57 46.14
CA SER A 537 -6.89 -9.91 47.57
C SER A 537 -6.19 -8.79 48.33
N ALA A 538 -6.84 -7.62 48.35
CA ALA A 538 -6.38 -6.45 49.10
C ALA A 538 -6.19 -6.80 50.58
N PRO A 539 -5.01 -6.57 51.17
CA PRO A 539 -4.79 -6.83 52.59
C PRO A 539 -5.66 -5.86 53.41
N THR A 540 -6.55 -6.41 54.23
CA THR A 540 -7.35 -5.62 55.17
C THR A 540 -6.44 -4.99 56.22
N SER A 541 -6.11 -3.71 56.04
CA SER A 541 -5.44 -2.90 57.06
C SER A 541 -6.38 -2.68 58.25
N SER A 542 -6.17 -3.45 59.32
CA SER A 542 -6.80 -3.22 60.62
C SER A 542 -6.30 -1.91 61.25
N ASP A 543 -7.15 -1.24 62.01
CA ASP A 543 -6.84 0.01 62.72
C ASP A 543 -5.69 -0.14 63.74
N SER A 544 -4.79 0.85 63.81
CA SER A 544 -4.31 1.46 65.07
C SER A 544 -3.45 2.70 64.80
N ASP A 545 -3.72 3.77 65.56
CA ASP A 545 -2.92 4.96 65.90
C ASP A 545 -2.03 5.65 64.82
#